data_AF-A0A1H1PD60-F1
#
_entry.id   AF-A0A1H1PD60-F1
#
_cell.length_a   1.000
_cell.length_b   1.000
_cell.length_c   1.000
_cell.angle_alpha   90.00
_cell.angle_beta   90.00
_cell.angle_gamma   90.00
#
_symmetry.space_group_name_H-M   'P 1'
#
loop_
_entity.id
_entity.type
_entity.pdbx_description
1 polymer ?
#
loop_
_entity_poly.entity_id
_entity_poly.type
_entity_poly.pdbx_seq_one_letter_code
_entity_poly.pdbx_strand_id
1 'polypeptide(L)'
;MASCCGPARNSPVGASQSETRPAEVGVEEEESPAEVGSPGGESTAAPGPDGQLLTELAALAPQDLAMIGLSGGTFLMGSENPLAYPDDGEGPVREVGIDGFAIAATTVTVAEFAAFVAATGHRTDAETHGDSLVFTGLLAEGLHETSPAVQATPWWRQVTGATWFHPAGPGITGTAGVPGVPDVPGVPGSTLEGATLSHWATHPVTHVSRTDAEAYAQWVGARLPSEAEWEFASRGGLEQQPYPWGAVREPGGEARMNTFTGVFPDGPTQPVGTVPADWYRPNGFGLHNTTGNVWEWTSSEFSAHDPRPVLRGGSYMCHDSYCRRYRTSARTAATPDTSLGHTGFRLALSV
;
A
#
# COMPACT_ATOMS: atom_id res chain seq x y z
N MET A 1 4.99 -5.17 49.15
CA MET A 1 4.20 -3.95 49.43
C MET A 1 4.21 -3.11 48.15
N ALA A 2 3.20 -3.32 47.31
CA ALA A 2 2.21 -2.32 46.85
C ALA A 2 2.78 -1.37 45.79
N SER A 3 2.62 -1.62 44.48
CA SER A 3 1.37 -1.57 43.67
C SER A 3 0.69 -0.21 43.69
N CYS A 4 0.83 0.54 42.60
CA CYS A 4 -0.06 1.66 42.25
C CYS A 4 -0.45 1.54 40.76
N CYS A 5 -1.49 0.75 40.51
CA CYS A 5 -2.37 0.87 39.35
C CYS A 5 -3.44 1.95 39.63
N GLY A 6 -3.96 2.59 38.57
CA GLY A 6 -5.28 3.23 38.61
C GLY A 6 -5.63 4.04 37.34
N PRO A 7 -6.82 3.87 36.74
CA PRO A 7 -7.08 4.13 35.31
C PRO A 7 -7.82 5.44 35.02
N ALA A 8 -7.71 5.96 33.79
CA ALA A 8 -8.61 7.01 33.29
C ALA A 8 -9.81 6.38 32.55
N ARG A 9 -11.00 6.81 32.96
CA ARG A 9 -12.32 6.25 32.62
C ARG A 9 -12.92 6.90 31.36
N ASN A 10 -13.73 6.11 30.65
CA ASN A 10 -14.74 6.57 29.69
C ASN A 10 -15.73 7.57 30.32
N SER A 11 -16.18 8.54 29.52
CA SER A 11 -17.43 9.29 29.78
C SER A 11 -18.32 9.27 28.52
N PRO A 12 -19.61 8.89 28.66
CA PRO A 12 -20.63 9.05 27.64
C PRO A 12 -21.35 10.41 27.80
N VAL A 13 -21.89 10.97 26.73
CA VAL A 13 -22.88 12.05 26.82
C VAL A 13 -24.12 11.64 26.02
N GLY A 14 -25.22 11.43 26.76
CA GLY A 14 -26.56 11.20 26.26
C GLY A 14 -27.35 12.50 26.09
N ALA A 15 -28.42 12.38 25.33
CA ALA A 15 -29.28 13.42 24.77
C ALA A 15 -30.12 14.23 25.78
N SER A 16 -30.52 15.43 25.35
CA SER A 16 -31.78 16.06 25.75
C SER A 16 -32.39 16.79 24.55
N GLN A 17 -33.62 16.39 24.19
CA GLN A 17 -34.47 17.03 23.20
C GLN A 17 -35.17 18.25 23.81
N SER A 18 -35.45 19.27 22.98
CA SER A 18 -36.66 20.08 23.09
C SER A 18 -37.03 20.63 21.72
N GLU A 19 -38.25 20.35 21.30
CA GLU A 19 -38.87 20.62 20.01
C GLU A 19 -39.01 22.10 19.66
N THR A 20 -38.86 22.43 18.39
CA THR A 20 -39.71 23.42 17.69
C THR A 20 -39.54 23.26 16.16
N ARG A 21 -40.66 23.00 15.47
CA ARG A 21 -40.85 23.04 14.00
C ARG A 21 -42.05 23.97 13.73
N PRO A 22 -42.34 24.45 12.51
CA PRO A 22 -41.61 24.28 11.23
C PRO A 22 -41.53 25.57 10.37
N ALA A 23 -40.85 25.48 9.22
CA ALA A 23 -41.32 26.12 7.99
C ALA A 23 -41.06 25.17 6.81
N GLU A 24 -42.12 24.85 6.09
CA GLU A 24 -42.13 24.06 4.86
C GLU A 24 -41.53 24.87 3.71
N VAL A 25 -40.69 24.24 2.89
CA VAL A 25 -40.33 24.74 1.56
C VAL A 25 -40.63 23.61 0.58
N GLY A 26 -41.45 23.95 -0.41
CA GLY A 26 -42.16 23.05 -1.29
C GLY A 26 -41.28 22.24 -2.24
N VAL A 27 -41.84 21.10 -2.62
CA VAL A 27 -41.39 20.22 -3.69
C VAL A 27 -41.88 20.83 -5.00
N GLU A 28 -40.97 21.15 -5.91
CA GLU A 28 -41.29 21.39 -7.32
C GLU A 28 -40.92 20.14 -8.14
N GLU A 29 -41.76 19.89 -9.14
CA GLU A 29 -41.97 18.65 -9.88
C GLU A 29 -40.83 18.26 -10.84
N GLU A 30 -40.82 16.97 -11.19
CA GLU A 30 -39.92 16.31 -12.14
C GLU A 30 -39.83 16.99 -13.52
N GLU A 31 -38.61 17.16 -14.03
CA GLU A 31 -38.36 17.21 -15.48
C GLU A 31 -37.63 15.93 -15.94
N SER A 32 -38.19 15.34 -17.00
CA SER A 32 -37.71 14.17 -17.73
C SER A 32 -36.29 14.36 -18.29
N PRO A 33 -35.44 13.33 -18.34
CA PRO A 33 -34.08 13.45 -18.86
C PRO A 33 -34.09 13.64 -20.39
N ALA A 34 -33.30 14.60 -20.87
CA ALA A 34 -32.95 14.75 -22.27
C ALA A 34 -31.96 13.65 -22.71
N GLU A 35 -32.12 13.17 -23.95
CA GLU A 35 -31.30 12.15 -24.58
C GLU A 35 -29.80 12.49 -24.52
N VAL A 36 -29.00 11.57 -23.95
CA VAL A 36 -27.55 11.63 -23.98
C VAL A 36 -27.06 11.15 -25.35
N GLY A 37 -26.63 12.09 -26.18
CA GLY A 37 -25.86 11.79 -27.39
C GLY A 37 -24.54 11.13 -27.02
N SER A 38 -24.25 9.97 -27.63
CA SER A 38 -22.97 9.28 -27.50
C SER A 38 -21.83 10.08 -28.13
N PRO A 39 -20.70 10.35 -27.44
CA PRO A 39 -19.49 10.76 -28.11
C PRO A 39 -18.60 9.53 -28.34
N GLY A 40 -18.89 8.82 -29.43
CA GLY A 40 -17.90 7.96 -30.08
C GLY A 40 -17.03 8.83 -30.97
N GLY A 41 -15.90 9.31 -30.43
CA GLY A 41 -14.90 10.05 -31.18
C GLY A 41 -13.53 9.78 -30.58
N GLU A 42 -12.81 8.80 -31.15
CA GLU A 42 -11.39 8.62 -30.86
C GLU A 42 -10.64 9.90 -31.24
N SER A 43 -10.04 10.54 -30.25
CA SER A 43 -9.14 11.67 -30.43
C SER A 43 -7.89 11.19 -31.18
N THR A 44 -7.64 11.77 -32.36
CA THR A 44 -6.45 11.52 -33.19
C THR A 44 -5.23 12.35 -32.77
N ALA A 45 -5.33 13.11 -31.67
CA ALA A 45 -4.22 13.87 -31.14
C ALA A 45 -3.18 12.93 -30.51
N ALA A 46 -1.89 13.15 -30.80
CA ALA A 46 -0.83 12.43 -30.12
C ALA A 46 -0.96 12.63 -28.60
N PRO A 47 -0.77 11.58 -27.78
CA PRO A 47 -0.86 11.70 -26.33
C PRO A 47 0.12 12.76 -25.84
N GLY A 48 -0.31 13.55 -24.85
CA GLY A 48 0.59 14.45 -24.12
C GLY A 48 1.74 13.68 -23.43
N PRO A 49 2.72 14.38 -22.84
CA PRO A 49 3.90 13.77 -22.23
C PRO A 49 3.58 12.60 -21.26
N ASP A 50 2.57 12.78 -20.41
CA ASP A 50 2.14 11.75 -19.46
C ASP A 50 1.53 10.52 -20.15
N GLY A 51 0.81 10.72 -21.26
CA GLY A 51 0.25 9.61 -22.05
C GLY A 51 1.31 8.82 -22.81
N GLN A 52 2.39 9.47 -23.27
CA GLN A 52 3.54 8.78 -23.84
C GLN A 52 4.25 7.93 -22.79
N LEU A 53 4.54 8.52 -21.63
CA LEU A 53 5.17 7.83 -20.52
C LEU A 53 4.35 6.63 -20.02
N LEU A 54 3.02 6.80 -19.89
CA LEU A 54 2.12 5.71 -19.52
C LEU A 54 2.23 4.54 -20.52
N THR A 55 2.30 4.85 -21.81
CA THR A 55 2.46 3.85 -22.88
C THR A 55 3.81 3.13 -22.77
N GLU A 56 4.89 3.86 -22.49
CA GLU A 56 6.23 3.27 -22.32
C GLU A 56 6.31 2.37 -21.08
N LEU A 57 5.70 2.77 -19.95
CA LEU A 57 5.61 1.93 -18.75
C LEU A 57 4.78 0.67 -18.98
N ALA A 58 3.61 0.81 -19.60
CA ALA A 58 2.74 -0.32 -19.92
C ALA A 58 3.46 -1.34 -20.81
N ALA A 59 4.30 -0.87 -21.75
CA ALA A 59 5.09 -1.74 -22.63
C ALA A 59 6.18 -2.53 -21.90
N LEU A 60 6.57 -2.12 -20.69
CA LEU A 60 7.54 -2.83 -19.84
C LEU A 60 6.88 -3.91 -18.97
N ALA A 61 5.55 -3.98 -18.94
CA ALA A 61 4.84 -4.98 -18.15
C ALA A 61 5.13 -6.41 -18.66
N PRO A 62 5.40 -7.36 -17.76
CA PRO A 62 5.46 -8.76 -18.15
C PRO A 62 4.11 -9.19 -18.73
N GLN A 63 4.16 -10.10 -19.70
CA GLN A 63 2.94 -10.61 -20.36
C GLN A 63 2.19 -11.64 -19.49
N ASP A 64 2.93 -12.33 -18.61
CA ASP A 64 2.40 -13.38 -17.74
C ASP A 64 2.62 -13.01 -16.28
N LEU A 65 1.63 -13.29 -15.43
CA LEU A 65 1.77 -13.16 -13.98
C LEU A 65 2.66 -14.27 -13.42
N ALA A 66 3.70 -13.91 -12.67
CA ALA A 66 4.57 -14.86 -11.99
C ALA A 66 3.88 -15.42 -10.72
N MET A 67 3.07 -16.46 -10.91
CA MET A 67 2.29 -17.10 -9.84
C MET A 67 2.98 -18.34 -9.28
N ILE A 68 2.97 -18.47 -7.95
CA ILE A 68 3.51 -19.62 -7.21
C ILE A 68 2.33 -20.45 -6.71
N GLY A 69 2.22 -21.70 -7.20
CA GLY A 69 1.23 -22.66 -6.72
C GLY A 69 1.62 -23.23 -5.36
N LEU A 70 0.75 -23.08 -4.38
CA LEU A 70 0.90 -23.62 -3.03
C LEU A 70 -0.19 -24.69 -2.80
N SER A 71 0.21 -25.84 -2.26
CA SER A 71 -0.71 -26.95 -1.99
C SER A 71 -1.72 -26.67 -0.88
N GLY A 72 -1.57 -25.54 -0.17
CA GLY A 72 -2.27 -25.29 1.09
C GLY A 72 -1.78 -26.22 2.20
N GLY A 73 -2.62 -26.38 3.22
CA GLY A 73 -2.35 -27.16 4.41
C GLY A 73 -2.78 -26.42 5.67
N THR A 74 -2.38 -26.96 6.81
CA THR A 74 -2.66 -26.36 8.11
C THR A 74 -1.43 -25.60 8.61
N PHE A 75 -1.64 -24.42 9.18
CA PHE A 75 -0.57 -23.67 9.85
C PHE A 75 -1.05 -22.94 11.10
N LEU A 76 -0.09 -22.56 11.95
CA LEU A 76 -0.34 -21.71 13.11
C LEU A 76 -0.30 -20.24 12.69
N MET A 77 -1.48 -19.62 12.59
CA MET A 77 -1.68 -18.21 12.29
C MET A 77 -1.61 -17.36 13.56
N GLY A 78 -1.09 -16.14 13.43
CA GLY A 78 -0.96 -15.19 14.53
C GLY A 78 0.34 -15.36 15.32
N SER A 79 0.42 -14.64 16.44
CA SER A 79 1.62 -14.61 17.28
C SER A 79 1.30 -14.25 18.74
N GLU A 80 2.05 -14.84 19.66
CA GLU A 80 2.09 -14.45 21.09
C GLU A 80 3.30 -13.54 21.41
N ASN A 81 3.92 -12.94 20.38
CA ASN A 81 5.12 -12.14 20.56
C ASN A 81 4.81 -10.90 21.41
N PRO A 82 5.54 -10.65 22.52
CA PRO A 82 5.32 -9.49 23.38
C PRO A 82 5.60 -8.14 22.70
N LEU A 83 6.21 -8.15 21.51
CA LEU A 83 6.42 -6.96 20.68
C LEU A 83 5.18 -6.57 19.86
N ALA A 84 4.16 -7.44 19.80
CA ALA A 84 2.88 -7.15 19.18
C ALA A 84 2.16 -6.01 19.90
N TYR A 85 1.45 -5.18 19.14
CA TYR A 85 0.61 -4.14 19.74
C TYR A 85 -0.72 -4.79 20.15
N PRO A 86 -1.21 -4.59 21.40
CA PRO A 86 -2.44 -5.22 21.87
C PRO A 86 -3.65 -4.98 20.95
N ASP A 87 -3.78 -3.77 20.43
CA ASP A 87 -4.90 -3.36 19.57
C ASP A 87 -4.83 -3.97 18.15
N ASP A 88 -3.69 -4.55 17.75
CA ASP A 88 -3.55 -5.17 16.43
C ASP A 88 -4.20 -6.56 16.36
N GLY A 89 -4.51 -7.19 17.50
CA GLY A 89 -5.16 -8.51 17.50
C GLY A 89 -4.34 -9.59 16.76
N GLU A 90 -3.01 -9.58 16.93
CA GLU A 90 -2.12 -10.59 16.32
C GLU A 90 -2.30 -11.99 16.94
N GLY A 91 -2.72 -12.04 18.21
CA GLY A 91 -3.04 -13.28 18.92
C GLY A 91 -4.56 -13.50 19.06
N PRO A 92 -4.97 -14.64 19.64
CA PRO A 92 -4.11 -15.76 20.00
C PRO A 92 -3.60 -16.50 18.76
N VAL A 93 -2.50 -17.22 18.92
CA VAL A 93 -2.07 -18.22 17.93
C VAL A 93 -3.17 -19.26 17.77
N ARG A 94 -3.52 -19.54 16.52
CA ARG A 94 -4.60 -20.48 16.18
C ARG A 94 -4.25 -21.30 14.96
N GLU A 95 -4.74 -22.53 14.95
CA GLU A 95 -4.63 -23.41 13.78
C GLU A 95 -5.62 -22.96 12.70
N VAL A 96 -5.14 -22.81 11.46
CA VAL A 96 -5.94 -22.42 10.29
C VAL A 96 -5.63 -23.37 9.14
N GLY A 97 -6.67 -23.92 8.52
CA GLY A 97 -6.58 -24.66 7.27
C GLY A 97 -6.66 -23.72 6.07
N ILE A 98 -5.78 -23.93 5.10
CA ILE A 98 -5.70 -23.20 3.83
C ILE A 98 -5.85 -24.22 2.70
N ASP A 99 -6.78 -23.99 1.79
CA ASP A 99 -6.90 -24.79 0.58
C ASP A 99 -5.73 -24.52 -0.38
N GLY A 100 -5.56 -25.35 -1.40
CA GLY A 100 -4.61 -25.04 -2.47
C GLY A 100 -4.97 -23.70 -3.13
N PHE A 101 -3.95 -22.90 -3.46
CA PHE A 101 -4.11 -21.62 -4.16
C PHE A 101 -2.80 -21.24 -4.86
N ALA A 102 -2.82 -20.21 -5.70
CA ALA A 102 -1.59 -19.60 -6.22
C ALA A 102 -1.46 -18.15 -5.75
N ILE A 103 -0.24 -17.67 -5.56
CA ILE A 103 0.04 -16.30 -5.11
C ILE A 103 1.19 -15.70 -5.91
N ALA A 104 1.12 -14.40 -6.22
CA ALA A 104 2.17 -13.71 -6.96
C ALA A 104 3.47 -13.70 -6.15
N ALA A 105 4.58 -13.97 -6.84
CA ALA A 105 5.92 -13.97 -6.25
C ALA A 105 6.29 -12.58 -5.69
N THR A 106 5.85 -11.53 -6.36
CA THR A 106 6.09 -10.12 -6.01
C THR A 106 4.77 -9.38 -5.81
N THR A 107 4.86 -8.15 -5.29
CA THR A 107 3.78 -7.15 -5.40
C THR A 107 3.56 -6.77 -6.86
N VAL A 108 2.36 -6.26 -7.16
CA VAL A 108 2.08 -5.62 -8.46
C VAL A 108 2.99 -4.41 -8.64
N THR A 109 3.62 -4.34 -9.79
CA THR A 109 4.60 -3.33 -10.16
C THR A 109 3.97 -2.12 -10.85
N VAL A 110 4.72 -1.03 -10.94
CA VAL A 110 4.32 0.18 -11.68
C VAL A 110 4.02 -0.12 -13.14
N ALA A 111 4.82 -0.96 -13.81
CA ALA A 111 4.59 -1.31 -15.22
C ALA A 111 3.29 -2.12 -15.40
N GLU A 112 3.07 -3.11 -14.54
CA GLU A 112 1.85 -3.91 -14.55
C GLU A 112 0.60 -3.05 -14.32
N PHE A 113 0.65 -2.13 -13.36
CA PHE A 113 -0.46 -1.22 -13.09
C PHE A 113 -0.66 -0.19 -14.22
N ALA A 114 0.43 0.28 -14.84
CA ALA A 114 0.36 1.13 -16.02
C ALA A 114 -0.33 0.43 -17.20
N ALA A 115 -0.09 -0.86 -17.42
CA ALA A 115 -0.79 -1.64 -18.45
C ALA A 115 -2.31 -1.71 -18.18
N PHE A 116 -2.70 -1.88 -16.92
CA PHE A 116 -4.10 -1.82 -16.51
C PHE A 116 -4.73 -0.45 -16.79
N VAL A 117 -4.10 0.64 -16.34
CA VAL A 117 -4.62 2.00 -16.54
C VAL A 117 -4.70 2.34 -18.03
N ALA A 118 -3.68 1.99 -18.81
CA ALA A 118 -3.68 2.20 -20.26
C ALA A 118 -4.79 1.42 -20.99
N ALA A 119 -5.07 0.19 -20.56
CA ALA A 119 -6.09 -0.66 -21.18
C ALA A 119 -7.52 -0.28 -20.80
N THR A 120 -7.73 0.29 -19.61
CA THR A 120 -9.07 0.46 -19.03
C THR A 120 -9.50 1.91 -18.86
N GLY A 121 -8.54 2.85 -18.85
CA GLY A 121 -8.77 4.22 -18.44
C GLY A 121 -9.11 4.37 -16.95
N HIS A 122 -8.76 3.38 -16.12
CA HIS A 122 -9.01 3.41 -14.67
C HIS A 122 -8.42 4.67 -14.04
N ARG A 123 -9.21 5.32 -13.18
CA ARG A 123 -8.77 6.45 -12.35
C ARG A 123 -8.78 6.00 -10.90
N THR A 124 -7.65 6.13 -10.25
CA THR A 124 -7.47 5.71 -8.85
C THR A 124 -8.26 6.59 -7.87
N ASP A 125 -8.46 6.09 -6.66
CA ASP A 125 -9.07 6.89 -5.58
C ASP A 125 -8.22 8.14 -5.28
N ALA A 126 -6.88 8.03 -5.33
CA ALA A 126 -5.98 9.19 -5.20
C ALA A 126 -6.21 10.25 -6.29
N GLU A 127 -6.38 9.83 -7.55
CA GLU A 127 -6.68 10.73 -8.66
C GLU A 127 -8.08 11.34 -8.58
N THR A 128 -9.04 10.60 -8.00
CA THR A 128 -10.41 11.08 -7.81
C THR A 128 -10.52 12.09 -6.67
N HIS A 129 -9.82 11.84 -5.56
CA HIS A 129 -9.72 12.78 -4.45
C HIS A 129 -8.87 14.01 -4.80
N GLY A 130 -7.84 13.84 -5.64
CA GLY A 130 -6.93 14.91 -6.07
C GLY A 130 -5.71 15.10 -5.17
N ASP A 131 -5.53 14.25 -4.16
CA ASP A 131 -4.35 14.19 -3.30
C ASP A 131 -4.12 12.79 -2.73
N SER A 132 -2.94 12.60 -2.14
CA SER A 132 -2.60 11.42 -1.35
C SER A 132 -1.54 11.79 -0.31
N LEU A 133 -1.27 10.86 0.62
CA LEU A 133 -0.27 11.09 1.67
C LEU A 133 1.12 10.63 1.23
N VAL A 134 2.08 11.54 1.36
CA VAL A 134 3.50 11.33 1.03
C VAL A 134 4.34 11.49 2.29
N PHE A 135 5.32 10.62 2.45
CA PHE A 135 6.26 10.69 3.58
C PHE A 135 7.19 11.89 3.40
N THR A 136 7.42 12.64 4.48
CA THR A 136 8.23 13.85 4.44
C THR A 136 9.65 13.63 3.90
N GLY A 137 10.24 12.46 4.10
CA GLY A 137 11.57 12.13 3.59
C GLY A 137 11.62 11.91 2.07
N LEU A 138 10.48 11.92 1.38
CA LEU A 138 10.36 11.79 -0.07
C LEU A 138 9.94 13.09 -0.76
N LEU A 139 9.72 14.16 0.01
CA LEU A 139 9.26 15.43 -0.56
C LEU A 139 10.42 16.23 -1.12
N ALA A 140 10.19 16.79 -2.31
CA ALA A 140 11.05 17.82 -2.85
C ALA A 140 11.01 19.10 -1.99
N GLU A 141 12.04 19.92 -2.13
CA GLU A 141 12.13 21.25 -1.50
C GLU A 141 10.88 22.09 -1.85
N GLY A 142 10.30 22.78 -0.86
CA GLY A 142 9.08 23.58 -1.04
C GLY A 142 7.77 22.82 -0.85
N LEU A 143 7.70 21.52 -1.16
CA LEU A 143 6.49 20.72 -0.92
C LEU A 143 6.29 20.44 0.57
N HIS A 144 7.37 20.33 1.34
CA HIS A 144 7.29 20.13 2.78
C HIS A 144 6.56 21.28 3.49
N GLU A 145 6.88 22.54 3.18
CA GLU A 145 6.23 23.68 3.85
C GLU A 145 4.78 23.91 3.40
N THR A 146 4.46 23.56 2.15
CA THR A 146 3.17 23.90 1.52
C THR A 146 2.12 22.81 1.68
N SER A 147 2.52 21.55 1.86
CA SER A 147 1.61 20.41 2.00
C SER A 147 1.21 20.20 3.46
N PRO A 148 -0.08 20.21 3.87
CA PRO A 148 -0.47 20.07 5.27
C PRO A 148 0.05 18.80 5.96
N ALA A 149 0.42 18.89 7.23
CA ALA A 149 0.84 17.73 8.04
C ALA A 149 -0.38 17.00 8.63
N VAL A 150 -0.35 15.67 8.63
CA VAL A 150 -1.34 14.86 9.35
C VAL A 150 -1.10 14.98 10.86
N GLN A 151 -2.09 15.48 11.60
CA GLN A 151 -1.92 15.89 13.00
C GLN A 151 -1.34 14.80 13.92
N ALA A 152 -1.81 13.56 13.82
CA ALA A 152 -1.34 12.46 14.67
C ALA A 152 0.00 11.87 14.22
N THR A 153 0.37 12.09 12.96
CA THR A 153 1.55 11.51 12.31
C THR A 153 2.16 12.53 11.36
N PRO A 154 2.81 13.59 11.87
CA PRO A 154 3.16 14.78 11.09
C PRO A 154 4.22 14.56 10.00
N TRP A 155 4.88 13.39 10.02
CA TRP A 155 5.73 12.92 8.93
C TRP A 155 4.96 12.54 7.67
N TRP A 156 3.63 12.40 7.74
CA TRP A 156 2.76 12.32 6.57
C TRP A 156 2.30 13.71 6.16
N ARG A 157 2.47 14.04 4.88
CA ARG A 157 2.00 15.27 4.28
C ARG A 157 0.93 14.98 3.24
N GLN A 158 -0.15 15.74 3.27
CA GLN A 158 -1.20 15.69 2.25
C GLN A 158 -0.75 16.50 1.03
N VAL A 159 -0.43 15.81 -0.06
CA VAL A 159 0.17 16.42 -1.25
C VAL A 159 -0.86 16.39 -2.39
N THR A 160 -1.31 17.57 -2.80
CA THR A 160 -2.16 17.72 -3.98
C THR A 160 -1.46 17.16 -5.22
N GLY A 161 -2.17 16.31 -5.97
CA GLY A 161 -1.65 15.65 -7.17
C GLY A 161 -0.69 14.49 -6.91
N ALA A 162 -0.49 14.06 -5.65
CA ALA A 162 0.22 12.81 -5.39
C ALA A 162 -0.66 11.61 -5.73
N THR A 163 -0.18 10.75 -6.61
CA THR A 163 -0.90 9.59 -7.16
C THR A 163 0.06 8.44 -7.41
N TRP A 164 -0.43 7.30 -7.91
CA TRP A 164 0.43 6.17 -8.28
C TRP A 164 1.45 6.54 -9.38
N PHE A 165 1.07 7.47 -10.27
CA PHE A 165 1.90 7.95 -11.38
C PHE A 165 2.81 9.13 -10.99
N HIS A 166 2.44 9.85 -9.92
CA HIS A 166 3.22 10.94 -9.34
C HIS A 166 3.37 10.74 -7.82
N PRO A 167 4.15 9.74 -7.36
CA PRO A 167 4.15 9.33 -5.95
C PRO A 167 4.72 10.37 -4.97
N ALA A 168 5.46 11.36 -5.48
CA ALA A 168 5.97 12.49 -4.69
C ALA A 168 5.17 13.79 -4.88
N GLY A 169 4.11 13.78 -5.70
CA GLY A 169 3.36 14.96 -6.13
C GLY A 169 3.72 15.47 -7.54
N PRO A 170 2.97 16.48 -8.04
CA PRO A 170 3.08 16.99 -9.40
C PRO A 170 4.35 17.82 -9.62
N GLY A 171 4.84 17.87 -10.87
CA GLY A 171 5.96 18.72 -11.27
C GLY A 171 7.35 18.18 -10.96
N ILE A 172 7.46 17.00 -10.34
CA ILE A 172 8.72 16.30 -10.15
C ILE A 172 8.94 15.38 -11.34
N THR A 173 9.54 15.87 -12.42
CA THR A 173 9.99 15.07 -13.60
C THR A 173 11.49 14.74 -13.56
N GLY A 174 12.13 14.99 -12.43
CA GLY A 174 13.59 14.98 -12.24
C GLY A 174 13.94 15.45 -10.82
N THR A 175 15.19 15.24 -10.44
CA THR A 175 15.66 15.04 -9.06
C THR A 175 15.41 16.21 -8.11
N ALA A 176 14.93 15.88 -6.91
CA ALA A 176 15.35 16.57 -5.70
C ALA A 176 16.16 15.58 -4.85
N GLY A 177 17.50 15.64 -4.95
CA GLY A 177 18.36 15.30 -3.82
C GLY A 177 19.25 14.05 -3.88
N VAL A 178 20.13 13.90 -4.88
CA VAL A 178 21.45 13.27 -4.67
C VAL A 178 22.54 14.01 -5.47
N PRO A 179 23.56 14.63 -4.84
CA PRO A 179 24.66 15.27 -5.56
C PRO A 179 25.46 14.24 -6.37
N GLY A 180 25.54 14.41 -7.70
CA GLY A 180 26.40 13.60 -8.59
C GLY A 180 25.66 12.62 -9.52
N VAL A 181 24.33 12.62 -9.52
CA VAL A 181 23.51 11.69 -10.32
C VAL A 181 22.76 12.48 -11.40
N PRO A 182 22.86 12.13 -12.70
CA PRO A 182 22.16 12.85 -13.75
C PRO A 182 20.65 12.66 -13.66
N ASP A 183 19.88 13.73 -13.90
CA ASP A 183 18.44 13.65 -14.11
C ASP A 183 18.10 12.70 -15.26
N VAL A 184 17.10 11.84 -15.06
CA VAL A 184 16.45 11.11 -16.16
C VAL A 184 15.15 11.85 -16.49
N PRO A 185 15.09 12.58 -17.62
CA PRO A 185 13.85 13.22 -18.05
C PRO A 185 12.76 12.17 -18.24
N GLY A 186 11.59 12.41 -17.64
CA GLY A 186 10.39 11.59 -17.88
C GLY A 186 10.14 10.46 -16.89
N VAL A 187 10.80 10.43 -15.72
CA VAL A 187 10.40 9.55 -14.61
C VAL A 187 9.83 10.41 -13.49
N PRO A 188 8.50 10.54 -13.36
CA PRO A 188 7.92 11.36 -12.32
C PRO A 188 8.20 10.79 -10.93
N GLY A 189 8.79 11.60 -10.05
CA GLY A 189 8.90 11.29 -8.62
C GLY A 189 9.85 10.15 -8.22
N SER A 190 10.81 9.71 -9.05
CA SER A 190 11.80 8.72 -8.59
C SER A 190 12.89 9.38 -7.74
N THR A 191 12.85 9.17 -6.43
CA THR A 191 13.87 9.61 -5.47
C THR A 191 15.12 8.72 -5.44
N LEU A 192 15.29 7.81 -6.40
CA LEU A 192 16.32 6.78 -6.38
C LEU A 192 17.47 7.09 -7.32
N GLU A 193 18.68 6.94 -6.78
CA GLU A 193 19.95 7.06 -7.47
C GLU A 193 19.98 6.20 -8.75
N GLY A 194 20.16 6.80 -9.93
CA GLY A 194 20.26 6.07 -11.20
C GLY A 194 18.95 5.53 -11.77
N ALA A 195 17.79 6.02 -11.31
CA ALA A 195 16.48 5.56 -11.75
C ALA A 195 16.21 5.81 -13.25
N THR A 196 16.30 4.74 -14.03
CA THR A 196 15.74 4.70 -15.39
C THR A 196 14.25 4.38 -15.32
N LEU A 197 13.51 4.66 -16.40
CA LEU A 197 12.12 4.22 -16.52
C LEU A 197 11.97 2.71 -16.28
N SER A 198 12.87 1.91 -16.85
CA SER A 198 12.91 0.46 -16.66
C SER A 198 13.22 0.04 -15.22
N HIS A 199 13.93 0.86 -14.46
CA HIS A 199 14.13 0.59 -13.03
C HIS A 199 12.83 0.84 -12.26
N TRP A 200 12.23 2.02 -12.40
CA TRP A 200 10.98 2.38 -11.71
C TRP A 200 9.82 1.44 -12.07
N ALA A 201 9.75 0.99 -13.33
CA ALA A 201 8.80 0.00 -13.81
C ALA A 201 8.71 -1.27 -12.94
N THR A 202 9.80 -1.65 -12.27
CA THR A 202 9.88 -2.85 -11.42
C THR A 202 9.56 -2.61 -9.95
N HIS A 203 9.32 -1.36 -9.54
CA HIS A 203 8.94 -1.02 -8.17
C HIS A 203 7.48 -1.40 -7.91
N PRO A 204 7.09 -1.70 -6.66
CA PRO A 204 5.69 -1.83 -6.30
C PRO A 204 4.92 -0.55 -6.64
N VAL A 205 3.73 -0.70 -7.22
CA VAL A 205 2.81 0.43 -7.33
C VAL A 205 2.34 0.87 -5.93
N THR A 206 2.30 2.18 -5.69
CA THR A 206 1.84 2.80 -4.43
C THR A 206 0.73 3.81 -4.69
N HIS A 207 0.18 4.42 -3.63
CA HIS A 207 -1.00 5.31 -3.74
C HIS A 207 -2.22 4.64 -4.38
N VAL A 208 -2.31 3.32 -4.22
CA VAL A 208 -3.45 2.52 -4.65
C VAL A 208 -4.27 2.14 -3.43
N SER A 209 -5.57 2.38 -3.52
CA SER A 209 -6.51 2.00 -2.47
C SER A 209 -6.81 0.49 -2.51
N ARG A 210 -7.61 0.01 -1.55
CA ARG A 210 -8.13 -1.35 -1.60
C ARG A 210 -9.03 -1.55 -2.82
N THR A 211 -9.82 -0.53 -3.17
CA THR A 211 -10.71 -0.52 -4.33
C THR A 211 -9.92 -0.62 -5.63
N ASP A 212 -8.82 0.15 -5.75
CA ASP A 212 -7.93 0.11 -6.92
C ASP A 212 -7.28 -1.27 -7.11
N ALA A 213 -6.81 -1.85 -6.00
CA ALA A 213 -6.22 -3.19 -5.99
C ALA A 213 -7.23 -4.27 -6.43
N GLU A 214 -8.49 -4.12 -6.04
CA GLU A 214 -9.60 -5.00 -6.42
C GLU A 214 -9.95 -4.90 -7.91
N ALA A 215 -10.02 -3.67 -8.43
CA ALA A 215 -10.29 -3.40 -9.84
C ALA A 215 -9.18 -3.98 -10.74
N TYR A 216 -7.91 -3.77 -10.35
CA TYR A 216 -6.77 -4.37 -11.03
C TYR A 216 -6.83 -5.90 -10.99
N ALA A 217 -7.06 -6.48 -9.80
CA ALA A 217 -7.14 -7.93 -9.66
C ALA A 217 -8.26 -8.53 -10.53
N GLN A 218 -9.44 -7.89 -10.57
CA GLN A 218 -10.54 -8.31 -11.43
C GLN A 218 -10.17 -8.23 -12.92
N TRP A 219 -9.47 -7.18 -13.35
CA TRP A 219 -9.06 -7.00 -14.75
C TRP A 219 -8.14 -8.13 -15.24
N VAL A 220 -7.18 -8.57 -14.41
CA VAL A 220 -6.30 -9.70 -14.75
C VAL A 220 -6.92 -11.07 -14.47
N GLY A 221 -8.18 -11.15 -14.04
CA GLY A 221 -8.84 -12.40 -13.70
C GLY A 221 -8.30 -13.06 -12.41
N ALA A 222 -7.76 -12.27 -11.48
CA ALA A 222 -7.25 -12.68 -10.19
C ALA A 222 -8.07 -12.10 -9.03
N ARG A 223 -7.55 -12.24 -7.81
CA ARG A 223 -8.10 -11.64 -6.57
C ARG A 223 -6.97 -11.19 -5.65
N LEU A 224 -7.30 -10.48 -4.58
CA LEU A 224 -6.37 -10.32 -3.47
C LEU A 224 -6.33 -11.60 -2.62
N PRO A 225 -5.16 -11.93 -2.01
CA PRO A 225 -5.11 -12.99 -1.01
C PRO A 225 -5.96 -12.60 0.20
N SER A 226 -6.59 -13.59 0.83
CA SER A 226 -7.08 -13.42 2.20
C SER A 226 -5.91 -13.16 3.15
N GLU A 227 -6.20 -12.61 4.32
CA GLU A 227 -5.20 -12.40 5.36
C GLU A 227 -4.47 -13.72 5.72
N ALA A 228 -5.22 -14.82 5.80
CA ALA A 228 -4.67 -16.11 6.19
C ALA A 228 -3.79 -16.72 5.09
N GLU A 229 -4.20 -16.63 3.82
CA GLU A 229 -3.36 -17.02 2.67
C GLU A 229 -2.08 -16.21 2.61
N TRP A 230 -2.18 -14.90 2.84
CA TRP A 230 -1.02 -14.00 2.84
C TRP A 230 -0.03 -14.40 3.95
N GLU A 231 -0.51 -14.64 5.18
CA GLU A 231 0.36 -15.02 6.29
C GLU A 231 1.00 -16.39 6.07
N PHE A 232 0.21 -17.37 5.61
CA PHE A 232 0.69 -18.70 5.25
C PHE A 232 1.82 -18.61 4.22
N ALA A 233 1.60 -17.86 3.15
CA ALA A 233 2.59 -17.69 2.09
C ALA A 233 3.82 -16.91 2.56
N SER A 234 3.63 -15.85 3.36
CA SER A 234 4.71 -15.01 3.92
C SER A 234 5.63 -15.79 4.86
N ARG A 235 5.08 -16.75 5.62
CA ARG A 235 5.87 -17.63 6.49
C ARG A 235 6.81 -18.57 5.73
N GLY A 236 6.59 -18.81 4.43
CA GLY A 236 7.54 -19.54 3.58
C GLY A 236 7.84 -20.96 4.06
N GLY A 237 6.85 -21.64 4.66
CA GLY A 237 7.01 -22.98 5.24
C GLY A 237 7.64 -23.02 6.63
N LEU A 238 7.95 -21.87 7.25
CA LEU A 238 8.49 -21.81 8.60
C LEU A 238 7.38 -21.64 9.64
N GLU A 239 7.42 -22.47 10.68
CA GLU A 239 6.46 -22.41 11.77
C GLU A 239 6.84 -21.32 12.78
N GLN A 240 5.89 -20.43 13.06
CA GLN A 240 5.95 -19.44 14.15
C GLN A 240 7.21 -18.55 14.17
N GLN A 241 7.83 -18.34 13.01
CA GLN A 241 8.95 -17.40 12.85
C GLN A 241 8.44 -15.97 12.62
N PRO A 242 9.09 -14.94 13.22
CA PRO A 242 8.69 -13.55 13.07
C PRO A 242 8.99 -12.97 11.68
N TYR A 243 9.96 -13.54 10.95
CA TYR A 243 10.35 -13.10 9.61
C TYR A 243 10.23 -14.26 8.60
N PRO A 244 10.04 -13.97 7.30
CA PRO A 244 9.92 -14.97 6.24
C PRO A 244 11.11 -15.94 6.12
N TRP A 245 12.26 -15.58 6.70
CA TRP A 245 13.50 -16.35 6.68
C TRP A 245 13.94 -16.88 8.05
N GLY A 246 13.18 -16.62 9.13
CA GLY A 246 13.48 -17.16 10.46
C GLY A 246 13.40 -16.14 11.60
N ALA A 247 14.14 -16.41 12.68
CA ALA A 247 14.04 -15.68 13.94
C ALA A 247 14.82 -14.36 13.99
N VAL A 248 15.89 -14.24 13.18
CA VAL A 248 16.81 -13.10 13.23
C VAL A 248 16.50 -12.14 12.09
N ARG A 249 16.28 -10.86 12.41
CA ARG A 249 15.92 -9.81 11.43
C ARG A 249 16.98 -9.67 10.33
N GLU A 250 18.25 -9.60 10.74
CA GLU A 250 19.41 -9.42 9.86
C GLU A 250 20.42 -10.53 10.11
N PRO A 251 20.22 -11.74 9.54
CA PRO A 251 21.14 -12.84 9.70
C PRO A 251 22.53 -12.46 9.16
N GLY A 252 23.56 -12.52 10.02
CA GLY A 252 24.91 -12.11 9.65
C GLY A 252 25.11 -10.60 9.49
N GLY A 253 24.15 -9.78 9.95
CA GLY A 253 24.17 -8.32 9.75
C GLY A 253 23.76 -7.87 8.34
N GLU A 254 23.20 -8.78 7.53
CA GLU A 254 22.70 -8.46 6.19
C GLU A 254 21.21 -8.09 6.24
N ALA A 255 20.84 -6.96 5.63
CA ALA A 255 19.44 -6.61 5.43
C ALA A 255 18.73 -7.64 4.53
N ARG A 256 17.51 -8.03 4.92
CA ARG A 256 16.66 -9.00 4.20
C ARG A 256 15.28 -8.45 3.80
N MET A 257 15.04 -7.19 4.12
CA MET A 257 13.83 -6.44 3.76
C MET A 257 14.14 -4.95 3.70
N ASN A 258 13.29 -4.20 2.99
CA ASN A 258 13.36 -2.75 2.97
C ASN A 258 12.57 -2.15 4.15
N THR A 259 13.25 -1.52 5.09
CA THR A 259 12.67 -0.83 6.26
C THR A 259 13.48 0.43 6.53
N PHE A 260 12.97 1.35 7.35
CA PHE A 260 13.67 2.60 7.61
C PHE A 260 14.95 2.31 8.38
N THR A 261 16.05 2.98 8.02
CA THR A 261 17.33 2.90 8.73
C THR A 261 17.73 4.28 9.23
N GLY A 262 18.23 4.37 10.46
CA GLY A 262 18.61 5.64 11.09
C GLY A 262 17.61 6.11 12.15
N VAL A 263 17.41 7.42 12.27
CA VAL A 263 16.52 8.03 13.26
C VAL A 263 15.22 8.47 12.58
N PHE A 264 14.15 7.70 12.79
CA PHE A 264 12.84 8.06 12.24
C PHE A 264 12.26 9.32 12.94
N PRO A 265 11.62 10.27 12.22
CA PRO A 265 11.47 10.33 10.75
C PRO A 265 12.59 11.11 10.03
N ASP A 266 13.45 11.85 10.76
CA ASP A 266 14.25 12.96 10.20
C ASP A 266 15.71 12.63 9.85
N GLY A 267 16.21 11.45 10.23
CA GLY A 267 17.62 11.11 10.09
C GLY A 267 17.86 9.75 9.44
N PRO A 268 17.40 9.52 8.19
CA PRO A 268 17.67 8.28 7.50
C PRO A 268 19.17 8.11 7.25
N THR A 269 19.69 6.89 7.43
CA THR A 269 21.10 6.56 7.13
C THR A 269 21.31 6.01 5.72
N GLN A 270 20.23 5.79 4.98
CA GLN A 270 20.19 5.30 3.60
C GLN A 270 19.03 6.00 2.87
N PRO A 271 19.02 6.03 1.53
CA PRO A 271 17.86 6.51 0.77
C PRO A 271 16.57 5.82 1.21
N VAL A 272 15.49 6.59 1.35
CA VAL A 272 14.16 6.10 1.71
C VAL A 272 13.29 5.97 0.46
N GLY A 273 12.33 5.05 0.50
CA GLY A 273 11.43 4.78 -0.61
C GLY A 273 11.32 3.29 -0.90
N THR A 274 10.61 2.96 -1.98
CA THR A 274 10.46 1.58 -2.43
C THR A 274 11.76 1.09 -3.09
N VAL A 275 11.93 -0.22 -3.13
CA VAL A 275 12.94 -0.92 -3.97
C VAL A 275 12.20 -1.82 -4.97
N PRO A 276 12.87 -2.32 -6.03
CA PRO A 276 12.27 -3.29 -6.95
C PRO A 276 11.57 -4.44 -6.22
N ALA A 277 10.45 -4.90 -6.79
CA ALA A 277 9.55 -5.82 -6.13
C ALA A 277 10.19 -7.20 -5.83
N ASP A 278 11.30 -7.53 -6.48
CA ASP A 278 12.12 -8.73 -6.30
C ASP A 278 13.50 -8.50 -5.64
N TRP A 279 13.76 -7.29 -5.12
CA TRP A 279 15.10 -6.84 -4.68
C TRP A 279 15.79 -7.75 -3.65
N TYR A 280 15.07 -8.19 -2.61
CA TYR A 280 15.59 -9.12 -1.60
C TYR A 280 15.29 -10.56 -1.97
N ARG A 281 16.09 -11.49 -1.42
CA ARG A 281 15.92 -12.93 -1.67
C ARG A 281 14.50 -13.40 -1.32
N PRO A 282 13.94 -14.34 -2.07
CA PRO A 282 12.63 -14.90 -1.76
C PRO A 282 12.66 -15.74 -0.47
N ASN A 283 11.49 -15.91 0.14
CA ASN A 283 11.28 -16.84 1.25
C ASN A 283 11.26 -18.32 0.76
N GLY A 284 11.00 -19.26 1.68
CA GLY A 284 11.00 -20.70 1.36
C GLY A 284 9.96 -21.16 0.33
N PHE A 285 8.97 -20.33 0.01
CA PHE A 285 7.99 -20.60 -1.05
C PHE A 285 8.27 -19.84 -2.35
N GLY A 286 9.25 -18.93 -2.38
CA GLY A 286 9.57 -18.13 -3.58
C GLY A 286 9.02 -16.70 -3.56
N LEU A 287 8.39 -16.26 -2.46
CA LEU A 287 7.83 -14.90 -2.38
C LEU A 287 8.89 -13.89 -1.98
N HIS A 288 8.95 -12.79 -2.70
CA HIS A 288 9.79 -11.65 -2.40
C HIS A 288 9.04 -10.60 -1.58
N ASN A 289 9.79 -9.91 -0.71
CA ASN A 289 9.36 -8.68 -0.05
C ASN A 289 7.98 -8.74 0.64
N THR A 290 7.59 -9.89 1.21
CA THR A 290 6.35 -9.99 2.00
C THR A 290 6.46 -9.23 3.34
N THR A 291 7.66 -8.87 3.78
CA THR A 291 7.83 -7.96 4.92
C THR A 291 8.70 -6.79 4.51
N GLY A 292 8.31 -5.57 4.90
CA GLY A 292 8.94 -4.34 4.45
C GLY A 292 8.53 -3.93 3.02
N ASN A 293 9.26 -3.00 2.42
CA ASN A 293 8.97 -2.36 1.14
C ASN A 293 7.63 -1.61 1.13
N VAL A 294 6.51 -2.29 0.90
CA VAL A 294 5.17 -1.68 0.95
C VAL A 294 4.24 -2.53 1.78
N TRP A 295 3.30 -1.88 2.47
CA TRP A 295 2.14 -2.56 3.00
C TRP A 295 1.33 -3.19 1.87
N GLU A 296 0.66 -4.31 2.16
CA GLU A 296 -0.09 -5.03 1.14
C GLU A 296 -1.55 -5.22 1.54
N TRP A 297 -2.46 -4.81 0.65
CA TRP A 297 -3.88 -5.05 0.78
C TRP A 297 -4.22 -6.54 0.70
N THR A 298 -5.17 -6.97 1.55
CA THR A 298 -5.76 -8.31 1.53
C THR A 298 -7.27 -8.22 1.37
N SER A 299 -7.93 -9.35 1.06
CA SER A 299 -9.38 -9.41 0.93
C SER A 299 -10.15 -9.51 2.25
N SER A 300 -9.46 -9.68 3.38
CA SER A 300 -10.11 -9.87 4.67
C SER A 300 -10.41 -8.54 5.36
N GLU A 301 -11.52 -8.52 6.10
CA GLU A 301 -11.83 -7.48 7.10
C GLU A 301 -11.01 -7.71 8.37
N PHE A 302 -10.75 -6.63 9.12
CA PHE A 302 -9.89 -6.69 10.32
C PHE A 302 -10.52 -7.49 11.45
N SER A 303 -11.82 -7.34 11.68
CA SER A 303 -12.60 -8.21 12.55
C SER A 303 -14.10 -8.03 12.30
N ALA A 304 -14.94 -8.90 12.87
CA ALA A 304 -16.39 -8.71 12.83
C ALA A 304 -16.89 -7.38 13.43
N HIS A 305 -16.08 -6.71 14.27
CA HIS A 305 -16.39 -5.41 14.88
C HIS A 305 -15.65 -4.25 14.21
N ASP A 306 -14.76 -4.53 13.26
CA ASP A 306 -13.97 -3.57 12.51
C ASP A 306 -13.87 -4.02 11.06
N PRO A 307 -14.81 -3.57 10.19
CA PRO A 307 -14.91 -4.04 8.82
C PRO A 307 -13.83 -3.43 7.90
N ARG A 308 -12.90 -2.64 8.44
CA ARG A 308 -11.81 -2.06 7.64
C ARG A 308 -10.94 -3.18 7.04
N PRO A 309 -10.57 -3.10 5.75
CA PRO A 309 -9.70 -4.10 5.15
C PRO A 309 -8.33 -4.21 5.83
N VAL A 310 -7.81 -5.43 5.88
CA VAL A 310 -6.52 -5.74 6.49
C VAL A 310 -5.37 -5.41 5.54
N LEU A 311 -4.35 -4.77 6.11
CA LEU A 311 -3.03 -4.57 5.54
C LEU A 311 -1.99 -5.45 6.27
N ARG A 312 -1.06 -6.01 5.51
CA ARG A 312 0.01 -6.90 6.02
C ARG A 312 1.40 -6.47 5.55
N GLY A 313 2.44 -6.92 6.26
CA GLY A 313 3.84 -6.86 5.80
C GLY A 313 4.68 -5.68 6.29
N GLY A 314 4.10 -4.54 6.63
CA GLY A 314 4.89 -3.34 6.92
C GLY A 314 5.47 -2.72 5.65
N SER A 315 6.30 -1.68 5.80
CA SER A 315 6.82 -0.92 4.66
C SER A 315 8.23 -0.38 4.90
N TYR A 316 8.80 0.29 3.89
CA TYR A 316 10.08 0.99 3.98
C TYR A 316 10.14 2.06 5.08
N MET A 317 8.98 2.47 5.64
CA MET A 317 8.94 3.43 6.74
C MET A 317 9.04 2.78 8.12
N CYS A 318 8.73 1.49 8.23
CA CYS A 318 8.66 0.83 9.53
C CYS A 318 10.04 0.80 10.21
N HIS A 319 10.07 1.02 11.53
CA HIS A 319 11.27 1.10 12.34
C HIS A 319 11.00 0.67 13.78
N ASP A 320 11.97 0.01 14.43
CA ASP A 320 11.84 -0.53 15.79
C ASP A 320 11.38 0.50 16.84
N SER A 321 11.68 1.79 16.62
CA SER A 321 11.32 2.87 17.55
C SER A 321 9.83 3.22 17.59
N TYR A 322 9.06 2.89 16.55
CA TYR A 322 7.64 3.29 16.48
C TYR A 322 6.72 2.25 15.83
N CYS A 323 7.21 1.50 14.83
CA CYS A 323 6.44 0.53 14.07
C CYS A 323 7.24 -0.75 13.82
N ARG A 324 6.92 -1.79 14.60
CA ARG A 324 7.48 -3.15 14.45
C ARG A 324 6.58 -4.07 13.62
N ARG A 325 5.86 -3.52 12.64
CA ARG A 325 4.88 -4.27 11.84
C ARG A 325 5.47 -4.93 10.58
N TYR A 326 6.79 -5.03 10.48
CA TYR A 326 7.49 -5.84 9.47
C TYR A 326 7.67 -7.32 9.88
N ARG A 327 6.72 -7.86 10.65
CA ARG A 327 6.71 -9.26 11.06
C ARG A 327 5.63 -9.99 10.28
N THR A 328 5.82 -11.28 10.06
CA THR A 328 4.87 -12.13 9.33
C THR A 328 3.46 -12.10 9.92
N SER A 329 3.33 -12.03 11.25
CA SER A 329 2.05 -11.96 11.98
C SER A 329 1.46 -10.55 12.08
N ALA A 330 2.25 -9.51 11.82
CA ALA A 330 1.81 -8.15 12.05
C ALA A 330 0.75 -7.74 11.02
N ARG A 331 -0.23 -6.98 11.52
CA ARG A 331 -1.41 -6.56 10.79
C ARG A 331 -1.82 -5.16 11.20
N THR A 332 -2.52 -4.47 10.31
CA THR A 332 -3.20 -3.21 10.59
C THR A 332 -4.43 -3.11 9.70
N ALA A 333 -5.25 -2.09 9.87
CA ALA A 333 -6.38 -1.81 9.02
C ALA A 333 -6.40 -0.34 8.57
N ALA A 334 -6.99 -0.11 7.41
CA ALA A 334 -7.27 1.22 6.88
C ALA A 334 -8.61 1.18 6.14
N THR A 335 -9.23 2.34 5.89
CA THR A 335 -10.46 2.38 5.09
C THR A 335 -10.16 1.97 3.64
N PRO A 336 -11.11 1.37 2.92
CA PRO A 336 -10.84 0.81 1.58
C PRO A 336 -10.39 1.86 0.55
N ASP A 337 -10.75 3.13 0.74
CA ASP A 337 -10.41 4.28 -0.09
C ASP A 337 -9.07 4.96 0.32
N THR A 338 -8.41 4.49 1.38
CA THR A 338 -7.11 5.02 1.81
C THR A 338 -6.04 4.71 0.77
N SER A 339 -5.31 5.74 0.32
CA SER A 339 -4.11 5.60 -0.52
C SER A 339 -2.89 6.23 0.17
N LEU A 340 -1.76 5.53 0.21
CA LEU A 340 -0.53 5.99 0.87
C LEU A 340 0.69 5.66 0.00
N GLY A 341 1.72 6.49 0.03
CA GLY A 341 2.98 6.28 -0.71
C GLY A 341 3.83 5.10 -0.27
N HIS A 342 3.31 4.26 0.62
CA HIS A 342 3.98 3.06 1.13
C HIS A 342 3.06 1.83 1.13
N THR A 343 1.94 1.88 0.42
CA THR A 343 0.92 0.82 0.38
C THR A 343 0.66 0.41 -1.05
N GLY A 344 0.79 -0.88 -1.32
CA GLY A 344 0.50 -1.55 -2.58
C GLY A 344 -0.26 -2.86 -2.33
N PHE A 345 -0.07 -3.85 -3.19
CA PHE A 345 -0.73 -5.15 -3.07
C PHE A 345 -0.06 -6.24 -3.92
N ARG A 346 -0.42 -7.49 -3.68
CA ARG A 346 -0.08 -8.65 -4.54
C ARG A 346 -1.32 -9.47 -4.84
N LEU A 347 -1.24 -10.30 -5.87
CA LEU A 347 -2.36 -11.11 -6.34
C LEU A 347 -2.35 -12.53 -5.78
N ALA A 348 -3.52 -13.14 -5.78
CA ALA A 348 -3.74 -14.56 -5.60
C ALA A 348 -4.75 -15.10 -6.64
N LEU A 349 -4.71 -16.40 -6.87
CA LEU A 349 -5.66 -17.16 -7.68
C LEU A 349 -6.16 -18.36 -6.88
N SER A 350 -7.44 -18.66 -7.02
CA SER A 350 -7.97 -19.97 -6.60
C SER A 350 -7.57 -21.00 -7.66
N VAL A 351 -7.09 -22.18 -7.23
CA VAL A 351 -6.64 -23.26 -8.13
C VAL A 351 -7.64 -24.38 -8.25
#